data_AF-A0A1F5VKB0-F1
#
_entry.id   AF-A0A1F5VKB0-F1
#
_cell.length_a   1.000
_cell.length_b   1.000
_cell.length_c   1.000
_cell.angle_alpha   90.00
_cell.angle_beta   90.00
_cell.angle_gamma   90.00
#
_symmetry.space_group_name_H-M   'P 1'
#
loop_
_entity.id
_entity.type
_entity.pdbx_description
1 polymer ?
#
loop_
_entity_poly.entity_id
_entity_poly.type
_entity_poly.pdbx_seq_one_letter_code
_entity_poly.pdbx_strand_id
1 'polypeptide(L)'
;MIKQLEAQIATLQTRIESLRNAEADVRLSQQNVNDTAISLIREMREGMSGDDVKALQALLAADSEIYPEGLISGFYGRLTVRAVMRFQKKHGLDQVGRVGPKTLEKLRKELNKISLKLEKDDDDDDDDNDRNERVVCLFNPPGHMIAPGWLRKNPKPGKSDRERLIPNCRRGGTGTTTPPSTDTTAPIILDLMATSTTATSTLIKWVTNESATSRVWFGILSPVVIATSTSKAGSNTLVQSHEIGLSGLTASTTYRYIAVSKDTFGNAATSSEASFLTQ
;
A
#
# COMPACT_ATOMS: atom_id res chain seq x y z
N MET A 1 -54.75 -13.50 -38.39
CA MET A 1 -53.31 -13.21 -38.52
C MET A 1 -52.98 -11.76 -38.15
N ILE A 2 -53.62 -10.75 -38.78
CA ILE A 2 -53.34 -9.32 -38.50
C ILE A 2 -53.57 -8.92 -37.02
N LYS A 3 -54.73 -9.25 -36.43
CA LYS A 3 -55.01 -8.98 -35.00
C LYS A 3 -54.00 -9.59 -34.02
N GLN A 4 -53.40 -10.73 -34.39
CA GLN A 4 -52.41 -11.41 -33.56
C GLN A 4 -51.05 -10.71 -33.63
N LEU A 5 -50.66 -10.20 -34.81
CA LEU A 5 -49.48 -9.36 -34.96
C LEU A 5 -49.63 -8.03 -34.22
N GLU A 6 -50.79 -7.38 -34.29
CA GLU A 6 -51.05 -6.11 -33.59
C GLU A 6 -50.93 -6.27 -32.06
N ALA A 7 -51.46 -7.37 -31.50
CA ALA A 7 -51.31 -7.70 -30.08
C ALA A 7 -49.85 -7.98 -29.70
N GLN A 8 -49.09 -8.66 -30.57
CA GLN A 8 -47.66 -8.88 -30.36
C GLN A 8 -46.85 -7.57 -30.39
N ILE A 9 -47.16 -6.65 -31.32
CA ILE A 9 -46.49 -5.34 -31.40
C ILE A 9 -46.77 -4.52 -30.14
N ALA A 10 -48.01 -4.47 -29.67
CA ALA A 10 -48.37 -3.78 -28.42
C ALA A 10 -47.65 -4.37 -27.19
N THR A 11 -47.51 -5.70 -27.15
CA THR A 11 -46.76 -6.41 -26.09
C THR A 11 -45.26 -6.11 -26.15
N LEU A 12 -44.68 -6.04 -27.36
CA LEU A 12 -43.27 -5.69 -27.52
C LEU A 12 -42.99 -4.23 -27.16
N GLN A 13 -43.89 -3.31 -27.46
CA GLN A 13 -43.76 -1.90 -27.09
C GLN A 13 -43.78 -1.69 -25.58
N THR A 14 -44.68 -2.37 -24.87
CA THR A 14 -44.72 -2.34 -23.40
C THR A 14 -43.47 -2.98 -22.78
N ARG A 15 -42.97 -4.08 -23.37
CA ARG A 15 -41.68 -4.68 -22.99
C ARG A 15 -40.51 -3.71 -23.16
N ILE A 16 -40.46 -2.96 -24.27
CA ILE A 16 -39.40 -1.97 -24.52
C ILE A 16 -39.45 -0.83 -23.49
N GLU A 17 -40.64 -0.33 -23.17
CA GLU A 17 -40.78 0.79 -22.23
C GLU A 17 -40.39 0.38 -20.81
N SER A 18 -40.83 -0.81 -20.36
CA SER A 18 -40.38 -1.38 -19.09
C SER A 18 -38.87 -1.61 -19.02
N LEU A 19 -38.24 -2.05 -20.11
CA LEU A 19 -36.79 -2.22 -20.19
C LEU A 19 -36.05 -0.87 -20.10
N ARG A 20 -36.57 0.17 -20.75
CA ARG A 20 -35.99 1.53 -20.68
C ARG A 20 -36.05 2.11 -19.27
N ASN A 21 -37.16 1.91 -18.56
CA ASN A 21 -37.28 2.32 -17.16
C ASN A 21 -36.32 1.55 -16.25
N ALA A 22 -36.18 0.23 -16.47
CA ALA A 22 -35.19 -0.57 -15.74
C ALA A 22 -33.75 -0.11 -16.02
N GLU A 23 -33.41 0.26 -17.26
CA GLU A 23 -32.09 0.82 -17.59
C GLU A 23 -31.84 2.17 -16.90
N ALA A 24 -32.86 3.03 -16.77
CA ALA A 24 -32.76 4.30 -16.08
C ALA A 24 -32.50 4.10 -14.56
N ASP A 25 -33.20 3.16 -13.93
CA ASP A 25 -33.01 2.83 -12.50
C ASP A 25 -31.63 2.18 -12.25
N VAL A 26 -31.18 1.31 -13.15
CA VAL A 26 -29.82 0.74 -13.09
C VAL A 26 -28.77 1.85 -13.24
N ARG A 27 -28.99 2.84 -14.12
CA ARG A 27 -28.09 4.00 -14.25
C ARG A 27 -28.06 4.87 -13.00
N LEU A 28 -29.22 5.16 -12.39
CA LEU A 28 -29.30 5.97 -11.18
C LEU A 28 -28.68 5.25 -9.98
N SER A 29 -28.89 3.94 -9.85
CA SER A 29 -28.22 3.13 -8.83
C SER A 29 -26.71 3.04 -9.06
N GLN A 30 -26.24 2.92 -10.31
CA GLN A 30 -24.82 3.03 -10.64
C GLN A 30 -24.23 4.40 -10.31
N GLN A 31 -24.95 5.49 -10.57
CA GLN A 31 -24.54 6.85 -10.20
C GLN A 31 -24.49 7.02 -8.68
N ASN A 32 -25.50 6.58 -7.95
CA ASN A 32 -25.49 6.61 -6.49
C ASN A 32 -24.39 5.73 -5.91
N VAL A 33 -24.13 4.55 -6.47
CA VAL A 33 -22.98 3.71 -6.06
C VAL A 33 -21.66 4.40 -6.40
N ASN A 34 -21.57 5.14 -7.50
CA ASN A 34 -20.39 5.94 -7.84
C ASN A 34 -20.23 7.15 -6.92
N ASP A 35 -21.30 7.86 -6.54
CA ASP A 35 -21.27 9.01 -5.63
C ASP A 35 -21.04 8.57 -4.18
N THR A 36 -21.61 7.43 -3.79
CA THR A 36 -21.31 6.77 -2.52
C THR A 36 -19.89 6.24 -2.55
N ALA A 37 -19.40 5.69 -3.66
CA ALA A 37 -18.00 5.32 -3.81
C ALA A 37 -17.09 6.56 -3.84
N ILE A 38 -17.48 7.72 -4.38
CA ILE A 38 -16.73 8.98 -4.34
C ILE A 38 -16.70 9.58 -2.92
N SER A 39 -17.78 9.41 -2.15
CA SER A 39 -17.87 9.75 -0.73
C SER A 39 -17.10 8.75 0.16
N LEU A 40 -17.07 7.47 -0.24
CA LEU A 40 -16.35 6.37 0.42
C LEU A 40 -14.90 6.23 -0.09
N ILE A 41 -14.52 6.95 -1.16
CA ILE A 41 -13.15 7.34 -1.52
C ILE A 41 -12.72 8.39 -0.48
N ARG A 42 -12.68 7.91 0.76
CA ARG A 42 -11.60 8.06 1.73
C ARG A 42 -10.52 8.97 1.20
N GLU A 43 -10.42 10.17 1.77
CA GLU A 43 -9.20 10.95 1.68
C GLU A 43 -8.02 10.03 1.98
N MET A 44 -7.23 9.69 0.95
CA MET A 44 -6.10 8.82 1.18
C MET A 44 -5.03 9.67 1.82
N ARG A 45 -4.75 9.35 3.08
CA ARG A 45 -3.84 10.10 3.93
C ARG A 45 -2.78 9.16 4.49
N GLU A 46 -1.74 9.76 5.04
CA GLU A 46 -0.66 9.02 5.68
C GLU A 46 -1.19 7.99 6.70
N GLY A 47 -0.69 6.76 6.59
CA GLY A 47 -1.08 5.63 7.44
C GLY A 47 -2.19 4.75 6.86
N MET A 48 -2.78 5.09 5.70
CA MET A 48 -3.77 4.23 5.06
C MET A 48 -3.13 3.10 4.25
N SER A 49 -3.75 1.93 4.27
CA SER A 49 -3.34 0.75 3.49
C SER A 49 -4.55 0.20 2.72
N GLY A 50 -4.31 -0.37 1.55
CA GLY A 50 -5.35 -1.04 0.77
C GLY A 50 -5.05 -1.09 -0.72
N ASP A 51 -5.90 -1.79 -1.47
CA ASP A 51 -5.75 -1.90 -2.93
C ASP A 51 -5.93 -0.55 -3.64
N ASP A 52 -6.69 0.38 -3.06
CA ASP A 52 -6.82 1.75 -3.58
C ASP A 52 -5.48 2.52 -3.52
N VAL A 53 -4.72 2.32 -2.45
CA VAL A 53 -3.36 2.89 -2.30
C VAL A 53 -2.41 2.27 -3.31
N LYS A 54 -2.56 0.96 -3.55
CA LYS A 54 -1.76 0.24 -4.54
C LYS A 54 -2.03 0.78 -5.96
N ALA A 55 -3.30 1.00 -6.29
CA ALA A 55 -3.70 1.64 -7.54
C ALA A 55 -3.11 3.04 -7.66
N LEU A 56 -3.25 3.90 -6.64
CA LEU A 56 -2.64 5.24 -6.65
C LEU A 56 -1.13 5.19 -6.85
N GLN A 57 -0.41 4.32 -6.13
CA GLN A 57 1.03 4.22 -6.25
C GLN A 57 1.45 3.76 -7.64
N ALA A 58 0.72 2.80 -8.24
CA ALA A 58 0.96 2.37 -9.61
C ALA A 58 0.79 3.53 -10.61
N LEU A 59 -0.21 4.39 -10.38
CA LEU A 59 -0.45 5.59 -11.19
C LEU A 59 0.65 6.63 -11.05
N LEU A 60 1.06 6.93 -9.82
CA LEU A 60 2.13 7.88 -9.56
C LEU A 60 3.47 7.35 -10.08
N ALA A 61 3.70 6.03 -10.04
CA ALA A 61 4.90 5.38 -10.55
C ALA A 61 5.03 5.44 -12.07
N ALA A 62 3.95 5.75 -12.80
CA ALA A 62 4.01 5.99 -14.24
C ALA A 62 4.85 7.23 -14.59
N ASP A 63 4.97 8.19 -13.67
CA ASP A 63 5.82 9.36 -13.83
C ASP A 63 6.99 9.31 -12.83
N SER A 64 8.17 8.93 -13.34
CA SER A 64 9.41 8.84 -12.54
C SER A 64 9.86 10.18 -11.93
N GLU A 65 9.41 11.33 -12.46
CA GLU A 65 9.67 12.64 -11.87
C GLU A 65 8.85 12.85 -10.59
N ILE A 66 7.61 12.35 -10.60
CA ILE A 66 6.65 12.46 -9.50
C ILE A 66 6.94 11.40 -8.45
N TYR A 67 7.14 10.15 -8.84
CA TYR A 67 7.37 9.04 -7.92
C TYR A 67 8.61 8.22 -8.31
N PRO A 68 9.83 8.75 -8.09
CA PRO A 68 11.07 8.08 -8.49
C PRO A 68 11.29 6.77 -7.73
N GLU A 69 10.69 6.62 -6.55
CA GLU A 69 10.79 5.41 -5.74
C GLU A 69 10.00 4.25 -6.37
N GLY A 70 8.98 4.53 -7.18
CA GLY A 70 8.20 3.52 -7.92
C GLY A 70 7.55 2.43 -7.04
N LEU A 71 7.47 2.64 -5.72
CA LEU A 71 7.11 1.58 -4.78
C LEU A 71 5.58 1.43 -4.68
N ILE A 72 5.09 0.27 -5.10
CA ILE A 72 3.66 -0.07 -5.09
C ILE A 72 3.39 -1.04 -3.93
N SER A 73 3.48 -0.53 -2.70
CA SER A 73 3.31 -1.33 -1.48
C SER A 73 1.85 -1.50 -1.06
N GLY A 74 0.94 -0.68 -1.58
CA GLY A 74 -0.41 -0.54 -1.05
C GLY A 74 -0.46 0.21 0.29
N PHE A 75 0.64 0.84 0.74
CA PHE A 75 0.73 1.63 1.97
C PHE A 75 1.03 3.10 1.70
N TYR A 76 0.23 3.99 2.27
CA TYR A 76 0.34 5.43 2.12
C TYR A 76 1.31 5.97 3.17
N GLY A 77 2.61 5.77 2.93
CA GLY A 77 3.69 6.27 3.79
C GLY A 77 4.30 7.58 3.31
N ARG A 78 5.39 8.02 3.95
CA ARG A 78 6.08 9.29 3.64
C ARG A 78 6.51 9.43 2.18
N LEU A 79 6.89 8.33 1.52
CA LEU A 79 7.28 8.35 0.10
C LEU A 79 6.06 8.64 -0.80
N THR A 80 4.95 7.95 -0.55
CA THR A 80 3.67 8.19 -1.22
C THR A 80 3.16 9.61 -0.96
N VAL A 81 3.27 10.12 0.28
CA VAL A 81 2.93 11.50 0.64
C VAL A 81 3.77 12.49 -0.19
N ARG A 82 5.09 12.29 -0.30
CA ARG A 82 5.98 13.14 -1.12
C ARG A 82 5.66 13.06 -2.62
N ALA A 83 5.33 11.88 -3.12
CA ALA A 83 4.91 11.69 -4.50
C ALA A 83 3.60 12.45 -4.79
N VAL A 84 2.62 12.36 -3.87
CA VAL A 84 1.36 13.09 -3.98
C VAL A 84 1.58 14.60 -3.89
N MET A 85 2.46 15.08 -3.01
CA MET A 85 2.80 16.51 -2.96
C MET A 85 3.46 17.00 -4.27
N ARG A 86 4.32 16.19 -4.89
CA ARG A 86 4.92 16.51 -6.20
C ARG A 86 3.86 16.54 -7.30
N PHE A 87 2.96 15.57 -7.31
CA PHE A 87 1.82 15.53 -8.23
C PHE A 87 0.95 16.78 -8.06
N GLN A 88 0.58 17.11 -6.83
CA GLN A 88 -0.20 18.30 -6.50
C GLN A 88 0.50 19.57 -6.97
N LYS A 89 1.80 19.73 -6.68
CA LYS A 89 2.61 20.85 -7.14
C LYS A 89 2.63 20.96 -8.67
N LYS A 90 2.85 19.85 -9.38
CA LYS A 90 2.93 19.80 -10.85
C LYS A 90 1.61 20.22 -11.51
N HIS A 91 0.48 19.94 -10.85
CA HIS A 91 -0.85 20.25 -11.36
C HIS A 91 -1.51 21.50 -10.76
N GLY A 92 -0.75 22.31 -10.00
CA GLY A 92 -1.25 23.56 -9.42
C GLY A 92 -2.26 23.37 -8.30
N LEU A 93 -2.16 22.28 -7.55
CA LEU A 93 -2.96 21.98 -6.36
C LEU A 93 -2.17 22.29 -5.09
N ASP A 94 -2.89 22.48 -3.98
CA ASP A 94 -2.29 22.64 -2.66
C ASP A 94 -1.48 21.40 -2.28
N GLN A 95 -0.23 21.59 -1.84
CA GLN A 95 0.73 20.53 -1.51
C GLN A 95 0.48 19.94 -0.12
N VAL A 96 -0.76 19.52 0.12
CA VAL A 96 -1.20 18.99 1.42
C VAL A 96 -0.78 17.54 1.64
N GLY A 97 -0.36 16.83 0.59
CA GLY A 97 0.13 15.45 0.67
C GLY A 97 -0.96 14.41 0.97
N ARG A 98 -2.23 14.83 0.94
CA ARG A 98 -3.42 13.99 1.04
C ARG A 98 -4.14 13.96 -0.29
N VAL A 99 -4.63 12.80 -0.69
CA VAL A 99 -5.42 12.64 -1.91
C VAL A 99 -6.89 12.86 -1.57
N GLY A 100 -7.36 14.08 -1.79
CA GLY A 100 -8.77 14.43 -1.71
C GLY A 100 -9.45 14.42 -3.10
N PRO A 101 -10.76 14.72 -3.16
CA PRO A 101 -11.56 14.67 -4.39
C PRO A 101 -10.95 15.48 -5.54
N LYS A 102 -10.44 16.69 -5.26
CA LYS A 102 -9.77 17.55 -6.27
C LYS A 102 -8.51 16.91 -6.87
N THR A 103 -7.76 16.17 -6.06
CA THR A 103 -6.53 15.49 -6.52
C THR A 103 -6.87 14.26 -7.34
N LEU A 104 -7.90 13.51 -6.93
CA LEU A 104 -8.40 12.34 -7.66
C LEU A 104 -9.00 12.70 -9.00
N GLU A 105 -9.79 13.77 -9.07
CA GLU A 105 -10.36 14.26 -10.32
C GLU A 105 -9.24 14.58 -11.33
N LYS A 106 -8.16 15.21 -10.86
CA LYS A 106 -6.98 15.49 -11.68
C LYS A 106 -6.26 14.22 -12.12
N LEU A 107 -6.03 13.26 -11.21
CA LEU A 107 -5.44 11.95 -11.53
C LEU A 107 -6.26 11.20 -12.59
N ARG A 108 -7.59 11.18 -12.44
CA ARG A 108 -8.51 10.55 -13.39
C ARG A 108 -8.46 11.24 -14.76
N LYS A 109 -8.34 12.56 -14.79
CA LYS A 109 -8.20 13.33 -16.04
C LYS A 109 -6.89 13.02 -16.77
N GLU A 110 -5.78 12.93 -16.05
CA GLU A 110 -4.48 12.55 -16.64
C GLU A 110 -4.48 11.09 -17.12
N LEU A 111 -5.13 10.19 -16.38
CA LEU A 111 -5.33 8.80 -16.81
C LEU A 111 -6.16 8.69 -18.09
N ASN A 112 -7.24 9.46 -18.20
CA ASN A 112 -8.05 9.46 -19.40
C ASN A 112 -7.28 10.01 -20.61
N LYS A 113 -6.31 10.91 -20.38
CA LYS A 113 -5.41 11.44 -21.41
C LYS A 113 -4.36 10.43 -21.85
N ILE A 114 -3.86 9.60 -20.93
CA ILE A 114 -2.91 8.50 -21.21
C ILE A 114 -3.61 7.34 -21.93
N SER A 115 -4.90 7.08 -21.63
CA SER A 115 -5.71 6.03 -22.28
C SER A 115 -6.41 6.46 -23.59
N LEU A 116 -6.28 7.73 -24.01
CA LEU A 116 -6.86 8.25 -25.26
C LEU A 116 -5.77 8.83 -26.18
N LYS A 117 -4.92 7.92 -26.66
CA LYS A 117 -4.44 7.95 -28.04
C LYS A 117 -4.51 6.53 -28.60
N LEU A 118 -5.73 6.03 -28.77
CA LEU A 118 -6.01 5.13 -29.88
C LEU A 118 -6.36 6.07 -31.02
N GLU A 119 -5.38 6.40 -31.84
CA GLU A 119 -5.67 7.03 -33.12
C GLU A 119 -6.54 6.04 -33.90
N LYS A 120 -7.61 6.54 -34.50
CA LYS A 120 -8.39 5.77 -35.47
C LYS A 120 -7.47 5.54 -36.65
N ASP A 121 -7.16 4.28 -36.92
CA ASP A 121 -6.74 3.91 -38.25
C ASP A 121 -8.01 4.03 -39.11
N ASP A 122 -8.05 5.05 -39.98
CA ASP A 122 -9.05 5.23 -41.03
C ASP A 122 -8.77 4.26 -42.19
N ASP A 123 -8.40 3.02 -41.89
CA ASP A 123 -8.18 1.97 -42.88
C ASP A 123 -9.32 0.95 -42.75
N ASP A 124 -10.31 1.17 -43.61
CA ASP A 124 -11.26 0.14 -44.04
C ASP A 124 -10.46 -1.09 -44.50
N ASP A 125 -10.46 -2.17 -43.72
CA ASP A 125 -10.31 -3.53 -44.27
C ASP A 125 -10.84 -4.60 -43.30
N ASP A 126 -11.51 -5.56 -43.92
CA ASP A 126 -12.43 -6.58 -43.43
C ASP A 126 -11.94 -7.56 -42.33
N ASP A 127 -12.94 -8.15 -41.67
CA ASP A 127 -12.96 -9.48 -41.04
C ASP A 127 -11.94 -9.77 -39.93
N ASP A 128 -12.38 -9.67 -38.67
CA ASP A 128 -12.48 -10.88 -37.84
C ASP A 128 -13.17 -10.60 -36.49
N ASN A 129 -14.15 -11.47 -36.22
CA ASN A 129 -14.97 -11.53 -35.02
C ASN A 129 -14.18 -12.18 -33.87
N ASP A 130 -13.32 -11.41 -33.18
CA ASP A 130 -12.71 -11.87 -31.94
C ASP A 130 -12.91 -10.94 -30.74
N ARG A 131 -13.16 -11.59 -29.61
CA ARG A 131 -13.78 -11.02 -28.43
C ARG A 131 -12.84 -10.02 -27.75
N ASN A 132 -13.40 -8.83 -27.47
CA ASN A 132 -12.82 -7.76 -26.68
C ASN A 132 -12.45 -8.21 -25.25
N GLU A 133 -11.33 -8.92 -25.09
CA GLU A 133 -10.70 -9.21 -23.80
C GLU A 133 -9.52 -8.25 -23.61
N ARG A 134 -9.81 -7.12 -22.96
CA ARG A 134 -8.82 -6.08 -22.66
C ARG A 134 -7.88 -6.59 -21.55
N VAL A 135 -6.73 -7.11 -21.95
CA VAL A 135 -5.65 -7.46 -21.01
C VAL A 135 -4.78 -6.22 -20.78
N VAL A 136 -4.72 -5.78 -19.52
CA VAL A 136 -3.81 -4.71 -19.10
C VAL A 136 -2.41 -5.31 -18.95
N CYS A 137 -1.55 -5.07 -19.95
CA CYS A 137 -0.12 -5.31 -19.84
C CYS A 137 0.59 -3.96 -19.71
N LEU A 138 1.15 -3.68 -18.53
CA LEU A 138 2.03 -2.55 -18.32
C LEU A 138 3.35 -2.83 -19.04
N PHE A 139 3.58 -2.23 -20.20
CA PHE A 139 4.90 -2.19 -20.81
C PHE A 139 5.83 -1.37 -19.90
N ASN A 140 6.94 -1.97 -19.47
CA ASN A 140 8.08 -1.22 -18.94
C ASN A 140 9.16 -1.14 -20.03
N PRO A 141 9.57 0.05 -20.48
CA PRO A 141 10.83 0.21 -21.20
C PRO A 141 11.75 1.25 -20.50
N PRO A 142 13.06 1.23 -20.78
CA PRO A 142 14.09 0.88 -19.81
C PRO A 142 15.09 2.02 -19.57
N GLY A 143 15.68 2.12 -18.37
CA GLY A 143 16.62 3.22 -18.12
C GLY A 143 17.37 3.15 -16.80
N HIS A 144 17.96 2.01 -16.47
CA HIS A 144 18.97 1.94 -15.41
C HIS A 144 20.24 2.64 -15.91
N MET A 145 20.57 3.83 -15.39
CA MET A 145 21.92 4.38 -15.57
C MET A 145 22.89 3.57 -14.71
N ILE A 146 23.68 2.74 -15.36
CA ILE A 146 24.91 2.17 -14.81
C ILE A 146 25.88 3.35 -14.54
N ALA A 147 26.46 3.43 -13.35
CA ALA A 147 27.48 4.43 -13.00
C ALA A 147 28.66 4.44 -14.00
N PRO A 148 29.28 5.60 -14.29
CA PRO A 148 30.44 5.65 -15.18
C PRO A 148 31.64 4.93 -14.54
N GLY A 149 31.98 3.73 -15.05
CA GLY A 149 33.21 3.03 -14.67
C GLY A 149 33.23 1.51 -14.83
N TRP A 150 32.08 0.84 -14.98
CA TRP A 150 32.05 -0.64 -14.97
C TRP A 150 32.41 -1.30 -16.32
N LEU A 151 32.42 -0.53 -17.43
CA LEU A 151 32.61 -1.04 -18.80
C LEU A 151 34.08 -1.12 -19.27
N ARG A 152 35.05 -1.30 -18.36
CA ARG A 152 36.48 -1.40 -18.74
C ARG A 152 37.08 -2.80 -18.63
N LYS A 153 36.38 -3.80 -18.07
CA LYS A 153 37.02 -5.08 -17.75
C LYS A 153 36.53 -6.34 -18.48
N ASN A 154 35.35 -6.40 -19.08
CA ASN A 154 34.89 -7.63 -19.75
C ASN A 154 34.31 -7.34 -21.16
N PRO A 155 34.90 -7.86 -22.26
CA PRO A 155 34.37 -7.68 -23.61
C PRO A 155 33.12 -8.54 -23.87
N LYS A 156 32.21 -8.02 -24.71
CA LYS A 156 30.93 -8.64 -25.13
C LYS A 156 31.16 -9.93 -25.95
N PRO A 157 30.31 -10.96 -25.81
CA PRO A 157 30.00 -11.86 -26.90
C PRO A 157 28.71 -11.42 -27.63
N GLY A 158 28.87 -11.17 -28.94
CA GLY A 158 27.95 -11.46 -30.05
C GLY A 158 26.46 -11.08 -29.96
N LYS A 159 26.04 -10.13 -30.79
CA LYS A 159 24.64 -9.92 -31.17
C LYS A 159 24.14 -11.03 -32.10
N SER A 160 22.89 -11.47 -31.90
CA SER A 160 21.95 -11.64 -33.00
C SER A 160 20.55 -11.31 -32.51
N ASP A 161 20.01 -10.21 -33.03
CA ASP A 161 18.65 -9.75 -32.82
C ASP A 161 17.66 -10.75 -33.46
N ARG A 162 16.69 -11.25 -32.66
CA ARG A 162 15.31 -11.47 -33.12
C ARG A 162 14.34 -11.18 -31.98
N GLU A 163 13.66 -10.06 -32.15
CA GLU A 163 12.23 -9.86 -31.90
C GLU A 163 11.40 -11.15 -31.67
N ARG A 164 10.43 -11.02 -30.75
CA ARG A 164 9.18 -11.79 -30.64
C ARG A 164 9.26 -13.28 -30.29
N LEU A 165 8.93 -13.57 -29.03
CA LEU A 165 7.68 -14.22 -28.59
C LEU A 165 7.82 -14.53 -27.10
N ILE A 166 6.85 -14.13 -26.29
CA ILE A 166 6.61 -14.81 -25.00
C ILE A 166 5.75 -16.03 -25.36
N PRO A 167 6.25 -17.27 -25.29
CA PRO A 167 5.41 -18.43 -25.46
C PRO A 167 4.72 -18.72 -24.12
N ASN A 168 3.40 -18.71 -24.18
CA ASN A 168 2.46 -19.39 -23.30
C ASN A 168 2.04 -18.69 -22.00
N CYS A 169 0.93 -17.97 -22.12
CA CYS A 169 -0.28 -18.34 -21.39
C CYS A 169 -0.50 -19.88 -21.45
N ARG A 170 -0.09 -20.64 -20.42
CA ARG A 170 -0.67 -21.97 -20.15
C ARG A 170 -0.85 -22.20 -18.65
N ARG A 171 -2.03 -22.76 -18.33
CA ARG A 171 -2.49 -23.20 -17.00
C ARG A 171 -1.51 -24.19 -16.36
N GLY A 172 -1.35 -24.07 -15.04
CA GLY A 172 -1.01 -25.15 -14.11
C GLY A 172 0.46 -25.59 -14.09
N GLY A 173 1.15 -25.31 -12.99
CA GLY A 173 2.47 -25.89 -12.69
C GLY A 173 3.31 -25.01 -11.78
N THR A 174 3.43 -25.43 -10.52
CA THR A 174 4.18 -24.81 -9.42
C THR A 174 5.63 -24.47 -9.79
N GLY A 175 5.96 -23.19 -9.70
CA GLY A 175 7.31 -22.66 -9.91
C GLY A 175 7.42 -21.25 -9.35
N THR A 176 7.04 -21.07 -8.08
CA THR A 176 7.08 -19.79 -7.37
C THR A 176 8.53 -19.35 -7.18
N THR A 177 9.00 -18.41 -8.00
CA THR A 177 10.17 -17.59 -7.66
C THR A 177 9.66 -16.23 -7.20
N THR A 178 9.16 -16.21 -5.96
CA THR A 178 8.78 -14.98 -5.25
C THR A 178 10.05 -14.14 -5.04
N PRO A 179 10.10 -12.86 -5.46
CA PRO A 179 11.09 -11.94 -4.91
C PRO A 179 10.87 -11.85 -3.38
N PRO A 180 11.92 -11.69 -2.56
CA PRO A 180 11.80 -11.73 -1.10
C PRO A 180 10.81 -10.64 -0.64
N SER A 181 9.71 -11.07 -0.01
CA SER A 181 8.75 -10.18 0.65
C SER A 181 9.43 -9.58 1.88
N THR A 182 10.03 -8.39 1.74
CA THR A 182 10.59 -7.68 2.88
C THR A 182 9.49 -6.88 3.55
N ASP A 183 9.14 -7.25 4.78
CA ASP A 183 8.26 -6.45 5.62
C ASP A 183 8.93 -5.10 5.91
N THR A 184 8.15 -4.03 5.88
CA THR A 184 8.60 -2.66 6.18
C THR A 184 7.79 -2.04 7.33
N THR A 185 6.89 -2.82 7.93
CA THR A 185 5.98 -2.34 8.98
C THR A 185 6.64 -2.57 10.32
N ALA A 186 6.63 -1.57 11.19
CA ALA A 186 7.10 -1.73 12.55
C ALA A 186 5.99 -2.35 13.42
N PRO A 187 6.36 -3.15 14.44
CA PRO A 187 5.39 -3.76 15.34
C PRO A 187 4.61 -2.71 16.13
N ILE A 188 3.32 -2.92 16.34
CA ILE A 188 2.51 -2.09 17.24
C ILE A 188 2.62 -2.68 18.64
N ILE A 189 3.09 -1.87 19.60
CA ILE A 189 3.18 -2.26 21.02
C ILE A 189 1.88 -1.90 21.73
N LEU A 190 1.29 -2.87 22.43
CA LEU A 190 0.05 -2.76 23.20
C LEU A 190 0.24 -3.28 24.62
N ASP A 191 -0.62 -2.84 25.54
CA ASP A 191 -0.73 -3.34 26.91
C ASP A 191 0.58 -3.34 27.73
N LEU A 192 1.39 -2.28 27.58
CA LEU A 192 2.63 -2.12 28.35
C LEU A 192 2.33 -1.85 29.83
N MET A 193 2.78 -2.76 30.70
CA MET A 193 2.53 -2.68 32.14
C MET A 193 3.61 -3.35 33.00
N ALA A 194 3.62 -3.02 34.30
CA ALA A 194 4.48 -3.63 35.32
C ALA A 194 3.62 -4.43 36.32
N THR A 195 3.86 -5.73 36.50
CA THR A 195 2.91 -6.64 37.21
C THR A 195 3.45 -7.36 38.45
N SER A 196 4.71 -7.14 38.85
CA SER A 196 5.30 -7.81 40.03
C SER A 196 6.41 -6.96 40.66
N THR A 197 6.08 -5.71 41.00
CA THR A 197 7.05 -4.74 41.52
C THR A 197 7.33 -4.99 43.01
N THR A 198 8.60 -5.22 43.33
CA THR A 198 9.13 -5.32 44.68
C THR A 198 10.02 -4.10 44.99
N ALA A 199 10.73 -4.12 46.12
CA ALA A 199 11.71 -3.09 46.46
C ALA A 199 12.91 -3.03 45.50
N THR A 200 13.27 -4.14 44.84
CA THR A 200 14.49 -4.23 44.03
C THR A 200 14.30 -4.84 42.64
N SER A 201 13.07 -5.24 42.30
CA SER A 201 12.76 -5.86 41.02
C SER A 201 11.36 -5.49 40.52
N THR A 202 11.14 -5.63 39.22
CA THR A 202 9.80 -5.59 38.63
C THR A 202 9.74 -6.49 37.39
N LEU A 203 8.54 -6.81 36.96
CA LEU A 203 8.27 -7.59 35.76
C LEU A 203 7.47 -6.74 34.78
N ILE A 204 8.07 -6.44 33.62
CA ILE A 204 7.45 -5.64 32.56
C ILE A 204 6.87 -6.59 31.51
N LYS A 205 5.59 -6.40 31.17
CA LYS A 205 4.86 -7.18 30.16
C LYS A 205 4.24 -6.26 29.11
N TRP A 206 4.21 -6.73 27.87
CA TRP A 206 3.50 -6.10 26.76
C TRP A 206 3.25 -7.10 25.64
N VAL A 207 2.43 -6.73 24.67
CA VAL A 207 2.19 -7.54 23.46
C VAL A 207 2.44 -6.74 22.18
N THR A 208 2.72 -7.46 21.09
CA THR A 208 2.82 -6.87 19.75
C THR A 208 1.89 -7.58 18.76
N ASN A 209 1.46 -6.85 17.73
CA ASN A 209 0.64 -7.40 16.64
C ASN A 209 1.41 -8.33 15.68
N GLU A 210 2.73 -8.47 15.86
CA GLU A 210 3.61 -9.33 15.07
C GLU A 210 4.80 -9.82 15.91
N SER A 211 5.52 -10.86 15.46
CA SER A 211 6.64 -11.44 16.21
C SER A 211 7.85 -10.50 16.22
N ALA A 212 8.24 -10.03 17.41
CA ALA A 212 9.30 -9.04 17.56
C ALA A 212 10.28 -9.37 18.70
N THR A 213 11.40 -8.64 18.76
CA THR A 213 12.37 -8.71 19.86
C THR A 213 11.82 -8.03 21.11
N SER A 214 12.20 -8.50 22.30
CA SER A 214 11.84 -7.85 23.57
C SER A 214 12.99 -6.98 24.09
N ARG A 215 12.81 -5.66 24.25
CA ARG A 215 13.79 -4.81 24.97
C ARG A 215 13.11 -3.65 25.69
N VAL A 216 13.58 -3.36 26.91
CA VAL A 216 13.08 -2.27 27.76
C VAL A 216 14.22 -1.32 28.10
N TRP A 217 13.95 -0.02 28.05
CA TRP A 217 14.81 1.03 28.59
C TRP A 217 14.12 1.62 29.79
N PHE A 218 14.89 1.89 30.84
CA PHE A 218 14.37 2.41 32.08
C PHE A 218 15.37 3.35 32.76
N GLY A 219 14.84 4.21 33.62
CA GLY A 219 15.62 5.16 34.40
C GLY A 219 14.73 5.94 35.36
N ILE A 220 15.31 6.86 36.12
CA ILE A 220 14.58 7.72 37.08
C ILE A 220 14.22 9.09 36.50
N LEU A 221 14.74 9.41 35.31
CA LEU A 221 14.51 10.67 34.62
C LEU A 221 13.43 10.50 33.54
N SER A 222 12.66 11.54 33.31
CA SER A 222 11.71 11.67 32.19
C SER A 222 12.15 12.84 31.30
N PRO A 223 12.17 12.68 29.96
CA PRO A 223 11.82 11.46 29.23
C PRO A 223 12.93 10.39 29.30
N VAL A 224 12.55 9.12 29.15
CA VAL A 224 13.48 8.01 28.94
C VAL A 224 14.10 8.14 27.55
N VAL A 225 15.40 8.40 27.50
CA VAL A 225 16.15 8.58 26.24
C VAL A 225 16.98 7.33 25.97
N ILE A 226 16.70 6.65 24.85
CA ILE A 226 17.32 5.38 24.43
C ILE A 226 18.87 5.42 24.47
N ALA A 227 19.47 6.57 24.18
CA ALA A 227 20.92 6.75 24.12
C ALA A 227 21.60 6.79 25.50
N THR A 228 20.88 7.15 26.56
CA THR A 228 21.46 7.41 27.90
C THR A 228 20.85 6.58 29.01
N SER A 229 19.66 6.01 28.80
CA SER A 229 18.96 5.19 29.78
C SER A 229 19.48 3.75 29.80
N THR A 230 19.39 3.11 30.97
CA THR A 230 19.74 1.70 31.13
C THR A 230 18.79 0.84 30.32
N SER A 231 19.30 -0.19 29.63
CA SER A 231 18.48 -1.11 28.84
C SER A 231 18.62 -2.55 29.30
N LYS A 232 17.56 -3.33 29.15
CA LYS A 232 17.54 -4.78 29.35
C LYS A 232 16.87 -5.43 28.14
N ALA A 233 17.58 -6.35 27.50
CA ALA A 233 17.05 -7.19 26.44
C ALA A 233 16.50 -8.51 27.00
N GLY A 234 15.42 -9.01 26.42
CA GLY A 234 14.91 -10.36 26.64
C GLY A 234 15.65 -11.40 25.79
N SER A 235 15.01 -12.56 25.59
CA SER A 235 15.49 -13.60 24.68
C SER A 235 15.61 -13.11 23.23
N ASN A 236 16.50 -13.72 22.45
CA ASN A 236 16.65 -13.45 21.01
C ASN A 236 15.54 -14.07 20.15
N THR A 237 14.65 -14.86 20.76
CA THR A 237 13.47 -15.43 20.10
C THR A 237 12.42 -14.35 19.86
N LEU A 238 11.91 -14.26 18.64
CA LEU A 238 10.84 -13.34 18.31
C LEU A 238 9.51 -13.90 18.81
N VAL A 239 8.78 -13.07 19.57
CA VAL A 239 7.53 -13.44 20.23
C VAL A 239 6.52 -12.30 20.09
N GLN A 240 5.23 -12.60 20.29
CA GLN A 240 4.16 -11.60 20.34
C GLN A 240 3.77 -11.22 21.78
N SER A 241 4.10 -12.07 22.75
CA SER A 241 3.91 -11.81 24.17
C SER A 241 5.28 -11.67 24.81
N HIS A 242 5.57 -10.48 25.33
CA HIS A 242 6.88 -10.12 25.81
C HIS A 242 6.87 -9.98 27.33
N GLU A 243 7.96 -10.42 27.94
CA GLU A 243 8.18 -10.32 29.37
C GLU A 243 9.65 -10.05 29.66
N ILE A 244 9.95 -9.03 30.48
CA ILE A 244 11.30 -8.70 30.94
C ILE A 244 11.29 -8.43 32.44
N GLY A 245 12.07 -9.22 33.17
CA GLY A 245 12.39 -8.98 34.57
C GLY A 245 13.52 -7.95 34.72
N LEU A 246 13.25 -6.89 35.47
CA LEU A 246 14.25 -5.91 35.92
C LEU A 246 14.64 -6.22 37.36
N SER A 247 15.93 -6.11 37.68
CA SER A 247 16.50 -6.40 39.01
C SER A 247 17.59 -5.39 39.35
N GLY A 248 17.92 -5.26 40.64
CA GLY A 248 18.93 -4.30 41.11
C GLY A 248 18.41 -2.86 41.18
N LEU A 249 17.10 -2.69 41.33
CA LEU A 249 16.47 -1.40 41.49
C LEU A 249 16.61 -0.91 42.94
N THR A 250 16.60 0.41 43.13
CA THR A 250 16.55 1.03 44.46
C THR A 250 15.11 1.08 44.98
N ALA A 251 14.91 0.78 46.26
CA ALA A 251 13.61 0.83 46.94
C ALA A 251 13.02 2.25 46.97
N SER A 252 11.69 2.36 47.12
CA SER A 252 10.98 3.65 47.22
C SER A 252 11.33 4.67 46.12
N THR A 253 11.60 4.20 44.90
CA THR A 253 12.07 5.02 43.77
C THR A 253 11.12 4.88 42.59
N THR A 254 10.71 6.01 42.00
CA THR A 254 9.90 6.00 40.78
C THR A 254 10.78 5.79 39.56
N TYR A 255 10.53 4.72 38.83
CA TYR A 255 11.17 4.45 37.55
C TYR A 255 10.22 4.76 36.39
N ARG A 256 10.80 5.31 35.33
CA ARG A 256 10.20 5.51 34.01
C ARG A 256 10.75 4.44 33.07
N TYR A 257 9.93 3.97 32.15
CA TYR A 257 10.34 2.96 31.19
C TYR A 257 9.59 3.06 29.86
N ILE A 258 10.26 2.58 28.80
CA ILE A 258 9.72 2.38 27.46
C ILE A 258 10.13 0.99 26.96
N ALA A 259 9.30 0.39 26.11
CA ALA A 259 9.64 -0.83 25.39
C ALA A 259 9.98 -0.50 23.93
N VAL A 260 10.97 -1.19 23.37
CA VAL A 260 11.24 -1.20 21.92
C VAL A 260 11.20 -2.63 21.44
N SER A 261 10.39 -2.84 20.40
CA SER A 261 10.23 -4.11 19.71
C SER A 261 10.67 -3.95 18.26
N LYS A 262 11.43 -4.93 17.74
CA LYS A 262 11.93 -4.96 16.37
C LYS A 262 11.55 -6.28 15.71
N ASP A 263 10.99 -6.23 14.51
CA ASP A 263 10.56 -7.42 13.77
C ASP A 263 11.75 -8.18 13.12
N THR A 264 11.44 -9.21 12.34
CA THR A 264 12.44 -9.99 11.56
C THR A 264 13.16 -9.17 10.48
N PHE A 265 12.50 -8.16 9.91
CA PHE A 265 13.00 -7.37 8.79
C PHE A 265 13.71 -6.08 9.20
N GLY A 266 13.68 -5.79 10.49
CA GLY A 266 14.41 -4.75 11.17
C GLY A 266 13.64 -3.46 11.42
N ASN A 267 12.32 -3.46 11.22
CA ASN A 267 11.43 -2.37 11.57
C ASN A 267 11.25 -2.33 13.09
N ALA A 268 11.47 -1.17 13.69
CA ALA A 268 11.45 -1.00 15.14
C ALA A 268 10.36 -0.02 15.55
N ALA A 269 9.64 -0.34 16.62
CA ALA A 269 8.68 0.54 17.26
C ALA A 269 9.05 0.77 18.72
N THR A 270 8.73 1.97 19.20
CA THR A 270 8.93 2.38 20.59
C THR A 270 7.57 2.69 21.21
N SER A 271 7.33 2.21 22.42
CA SER A 271 6.09 2.47 23.16
C SER A 271 6.01 3.91 23.66
N SER A 272 4.83 4.31 24.15
CA SER A 272 4.72 5.44 25.07
C SER A 272 5.45 5.15 26.38
N GLU A 273 5.87 6.21 27.07
CA GLU A 273 6.49 6.11 28.39
C GLU A 273 5.47 5.72 29.46
N ALA A 274 5.87 4.77 30.31
CA ALA A 274 5.12 4.33 31.49
C ALA A 274 5.99 4.46 32.74
N SER A 275 5.39 4.30 33.93
CA SER A 275 6.10 4.40 35.20
C SER A 275 5.64 3.37 36.22
N PHE A 276 6.53 2.99 37.14
CA PHE A 276 6.22 2.20 38.32
C PHE A 276 7.02 2.72 39.53
N LEU A 277 6.52 2.46 40.73
CA LEU A 277 7.18 2.80 42.00
C LEU A 277 7.67 1.51 42.68
N THR A 278 8.95 1.42 43.00
CA THR A 278 9.47 0.32 43.83
C THR A 278 8.99 0.46 45.26
N GLN A 279 8.70 -0.69 45.89
CA GLN A 279 8.22 -0.74 47.27
C GLN A 279 9.32 -0.48 48.29
#